data_AF-A0A7J7N4J8-F1
#
_entry.id   AF-A0A7J7N4J8-F1
#
_cell.length_a   1.000
_cell.length_b   1.000
_cell.length_c   1.000
_cell.angle_alpha   90.00
_cell.angle_beta   90.00
_cell.angle_gamma   90.00
#
_symmetry.space_group_name_H-M   'P 1'
#
loop_
_entity.id
_entity.type
_entity.pdbx_description
1 polymer ?
#
loop_
_entity_poly.entity_id
_entity_poly.type
_entity_poly.pdbx_seq_one_letter_code
_entity_poly.pdbx_strand_id
1 'polypeptide(L)' 'MDLARKYAFGKMLIIGSKPPFKLKGVWLFCGKEIPPFVMEECYDMELFEWTKVDLSDEAHKERVNQMIEDQEPFEGE' A
#
# COMPACT_ATOMS: atom_id res chain seq x y z
N MET A 1 -7.08 -13.35 1.02
CA MET A 1 -7.36 -12.07 0.33
C MET A 1 -8.54 -12.08 -0.65
N ASP A 2 -9.13 -13.22 -1.02
CA ASP A 2 -10.22 -13.24 -2.04
C ASP A 2 -11.53 -12.57 -1.58
N LEU A 3 -11.75 -12.46 -0.27
CA LEU A 3 -12.87 -11.70 0.32
C LEU A 3 -12.59 -10.20 0.28
N ALA A 4 -11.36 -9.79 0.64
CA ALA A 4 -10.93 -8.40 0.69
C ALA A 4 -10.85 -7.75 -0.70
N ARG A 5 -10.50 -8.49 -1.76
CA ARG A 5 -10.38 -7.94 -3.14
C ARG A 5 -11.65 -7.29 -3.69
N LYS A 6 -12.83 -7.63 -3.15
CA LYS A 6 -14.11 -6.99 -3.55
C LYS A 6 -14.26 -5.58 -2.99
N TYR A 7 -13.50 -5.25 -1.94
CA TYR A 7 -13.61 -4.03 -1.15
C TYR A 7 -12.29 -3.27 -1.03
N ALA A 8 -11.22 -3.83 -1.58
CA ALA A 8 -9.88 -3.30 -1.50
C ALA A 8 -9.11 -3.56 -2.79
N PHE A 9 -8.33 -2.57 -3.21
CA PHE A 9 -7.32 -2.70 -4.25
C PHE A 9 -5.96 -2.37 -3.64
N GLY A 10 -4.96 -3.22 -3.89
CA GLY A 10 -3.63 -3.04 -3.34
C GLY A 10 -2.58 -3.22 -4.42
N LYS A 11 -1.52 -2.41 -4.36
CA LYS A 11 -0.31 -2.57 -5.16
C LYS A 11 0.89 -2.64 -4.23
N MET A 12 1.64 -3.73 -4.33
CA MET A 12 2.86 -3.95 -3.57
C MET A 12 4.06 -3.87 -4.51
N LEU A 13 5.10 -3.17 -4.06
CA LEU A 13 6.38 -3.00 -4.71
C LEU A 13 7.46 -3.69 -3.87
N ILE A 14 8.32 -4.44 -4.56
CA ILE A 14 9.56 -4.98 -4.00
C ILE A 14 10.67 -4.06 -4.49
N ILE A 15 11.27 -3.32 -3.57
CA ILE A 15 12.28 -2.32 -3.87
C ILE A 15 13.66 -2.89 -3.51
N GLY A 16 14.62 -2.67 -4.41
CA GLY A 16 16.01 -3.08 -4.28
C GLY A 16 16.40 -4.19 -5.25
N SER A 17 17.66 -4.18 -5.69
CA SER A 17 18.23 -5.19 -6.59
C SER A 17 18.95 -6.33 -5.84
N LYS A 18 19.21 -6.16 -4.54
CA LYS A 18 19.92 -7.13 -3.69
C LYS A 18 19.26 -7.20 -2.30
N PRO A 19 19.32 -8.36 -1.63
CA PRO A 19 18.78 -8.51 -0.28
C PRO A 19 19.54 -7.65 0.75
N PRO A 20 18.86 -7.19 1.83
CA PRO A 20 17.43 -7.36 2.12
C PRO A 20 16.54 -6.44 1.27
N PHE A 21 15.45 -6.99 0.71
CA PHE A 21 14.49 -6.23 -0.09
C PHE A 21 13.56 -5.43 0.80
N LYS A 22 13.20 -4.22 0.36
CA LYS A 22 12.19 -3.39 1.02
C LYS A 22 10.83 -3.64 0.37
N LEU A 23 9.80 -3.81 1.18
CA LEU A 23 8.43 -3.92 0.71
C LEU A 23 7.70 -2.62 1.01
N LYS A 24 7.13 -2.01 -0.03
CA LYS A 24 6.23 -0.86 0.11
C LYS A 24 4.98 -1.11 -0.70
N GLY A 25 3.84 -0.63 -0.25
CA GLY A 25 2.61 -0.76 -1.01
C GLY A 25 1.62 0.32 -0.70
N VAL A 26 0.69 0.50 -1.63
CA VAL A 26 -0.49 1.35 -1.48
C VAL A 26 -1.72 0.49 -1.52
N TRP A 27 -2.65 0.77 -0.60
CA TRP A 27 -3.94 0.09 -0.53
C TRP A 27 -5.06 1.13 -0.53
N LEU A 28 -6.05 0.88 -1.37
CA LEU A 28 -7.29 1.63 -1.45
C LEU A 28 -8.41 0.75 -0.91
N PHE A 29 -9.11 1.22 0.11
CA PHE A 29 -10.26 0.53 0.71
C PHE A 29 -11.55 1.31 0.45
N CYS A 30 -12.66 0.59 0.29
CA CYS A 30 -13.99 1.20 0.21
C CYS A 30 -14.43 1.69 1.61
N GLY A 31 -14.24 2.98 1.89
CA GLY A 31 -14.67 3.61 3.13
C GLY A 31 -13.69 4.65 3.64
N LYS A 32 -13.89 5.13 4.87
CA LYS A 32 -12.96 6.05 5.54
C LYS A 32 -11.87 5.32 6.33
N GLU A 33 -12.07 4.05 6.60
CA GLU A 33 -11.22 3.19 7.44
C GLU A 33 -11.11 1.81 6.82
N ILE A 34 -10.11 1.04 7.25
CA ILE A 34 -9.93 -0.34 6.85
C ILE A 34 -11.09 -1.15 7.45
N PRO A 35 -11.88 -1.88 6.65
CA PRO A 35 -12.99 -2.66 7.18
C PRO A 35 -12.51 -3.70 8.22
N PRO A 36 -13.18 -3.86 9.38
CA PRO A 36 -12.75 -4.77 10.44
C PRO A 36 -12.51 -6.20 9.96
N PHE A 37 -13.38 -6.72 9.08
CA PHE A 37 -13.23 -8.06 8.51
C PHE A 37 -11.93 -8.24 7.71
N VAL A 38 -11.35 -7.17 7.14
CA VAL A 38 -10.07 -7.25 6.44
C VAL A 38 -8.94 -7.45 7.45
N MET A 39 -8.99 -6.75 8.59
CA MET A 39 -8.01 -6.90 9.67
C MET A 39 -8.12 -8.27 10.36
N GLU A 40 -9.34 -8.76 10.56
CA GLU A 40 -9.58 -10.06 11.22
C GLU A 40 -9.23 -11.26 10.33
N GLU A 41 -9.47 -11.16 9.02
CA GLU A 41 -9.30 -12.30 8.08
C GLU A 41 -7.94 -12.32 7.38
N CYS A 42 -7.17 -11.22 7.38
CA CYS A 42 -5.86 -11.14 6.74
C CYS A 42 -4.73 -11.02 7.77
N TYR A 43 -4.20 -12.16 8.20
CA TYR A 43 -3.09 -12.25 9.17
C TYR A 43 -1.84 -11.44 8.77
N ASP A 44 -1.57 -11.30 7.47
CA ASP A 44 -0.40 -10.55 6.98
C ASP A 44 -0.51 -9.04 7.24
N MET A 45 -1.70 -8.51 7.53
CA MET A 45 -1.90 -7.06 7.78
C MET A 45 -1.10 -6.60 9.01
N GLU A 46 -0.88 -7.45 10.01
CA GLU A 46 -0.13 -7.09 11.22
C GLU A 46 1.39 -7.01 10.99
N LEU A 47 1.90 -7.53 9.86
CA LEU A 47 3.33 -7.54 9.54
C LEU A 47 3.83 -6.22 8.93
N PHE A 48 2.91 -5.30 8.59
CA PHE A 48 3.23 -4.04 7.94
C PHE A 48 2.83 -2.84 8.79
N GLU A 49 3.56 -1.74 8.64
CA GLU A 49 3.17 -0.45 9.21
C GLU A 49 2.16 0.24 8.29
N TRP A 50 0.96 0.53 8.82
CA TRP A 50 -0.11 1.19 8.08
C TRP A 50 -0.18 2.67 8.43
N THR A 51 -0.06 3.52 7.42
CA THR A 51 -0.27 4.96 7.55
C THR A 51 -1.41 5.38 6.63
N LYS A 52 -2.39 6.10 7.18
CA LYS A 52 -3.49 6.63 6.38
C LYS A 52 -2.98 7.79 5.52
N VAL A 53 -3.18 7.66 4.20
CA VAL A 53 -2.82 8.69 3.24
C VAL A 53 -3.72 9.91 3.44
N ASP A 54 -3.11 11.08 3.59
CA ASP A 54 -3.81 12.37 3.56
C ASP A 54 -3.82 12.92 2.13
N LEU A 55 -5.00 13.09 1.56
CA LEU A 55 -5.18 13.63 0.19
C LEU A 55 -4.98 15.14 0.13
N SER A 56 -4.93 15.84 1.26
CA SER A 56 -4.59 17.26 1.27
C SER A 56 -3.07 17.50 1.21
N ASP A 57 -2.26 16.48 1.49
CA ASP A 57 -0.81 16.52 1.40
C ASP A 57 -0.34 16.13 -0.01
N GLU A 58 0.35 17.06 -0.68
CA GLU A 58 0.88 16.85 -2.02
C GLU A 58 1.99 15.78 -2.05
N ALA A 59 2.77 15.62 -0.98
CA ALA A 59 3.81 14.58 -0.93
C ALA A 59 3.21 13.17 -0.89
N HIS A 60 2.09 13.01 -0.19
CA HIS A 60 1.33 11.76 -0.16
C HIS A 60 0.72 11.44 -1.51
N LYS A 61 0.13 12.43 -2.19
CA LYS A 61 -0.39 12.28 -3.55
C LYS A 61 0.69 11.86 -4.54
N GLU A 62 1.83 12.55 -4.52
CA GLU A 62 2.94 12.26 -5.42
C GLU A 62 3.46 10.83 -5.20
N ARG A 63 3.65 10.40 -3.95
CA ARG A 63 4.05 9.02 -3.64
C ARG A 63 3.04 7.99 -4.16
N VAL A 64 1.74 8.23 -4.00
CA VAL A 64 0.70 7.33 -4.52
C VAL A 64 0.73 7.25 -6.04
N ASN A 65 0.90 8.39 -6.73
CA ASN A 65 1.00 8.43 -8.19
C ASN A 65 2.25 7.67 -8.67
N GLN A 66 3.41 7.93 -8.07
CA GLN A 66 4.66 7.20 -8.36
C GLN A 66 4.48 5.68 -8.21
N MET A 67 3.80 5.23 -7.15
CA MET A 67 3.52 3.81 -6.95
C MET A 67 2.56 3.26 -8.01
N ILE A 68 1.49 3.98 -8.36
CA ILE A 68 0.49 3.51 -9.33
C ILE A 68 1.06 3.47 -10.74
N GLU A 69 1.87 4.46 -11.12
CA GLU A 69 2.47 4.62 -12.45
C GLU A 69 3.72 3.76 -12.68
N ASP A 70 4.15 2.97 -11.69
CA ASP A 70 5.40 2.19 -11.76
C ASP A 70 6.61 3.07 -12.09
N GLN A 71 6.68 4.28 -11.51
CA GLN A 71 7.80 5.17 -11.77
C GLN A 71 9.09 4.60 -11.17
N GLU A 72 10.10 4.42 -12.02
CA GLU A 72 11.45 4.02 -11.63
C GLU A 72 12.43 5.20 -11.80
N PRO A 73 13.33 5.48 -10.85
CA PRO A 73 13.50 4.83 -9.55
C PRO A 73 12.51 5.32 -8.50
N PHE A 74 11.92 4.39 -7.74
CA PHE A 74 10.93 4.72 -6.70
C PHE A 74 11.64 5.18 -5.41
N GLU A 75 11.36 6.40 -4.97
CA GLU A 75 12.08 7.06 -3.84
C GLU A 75 13.62 7.13 -3.99
N GLY A 76 14.12 7.06 -5.22
CA GLY A 76 15.55 7.17 -5.52
C GLY A 76 16.38 5.90 -5.25
N GLU A 77 15.73 4.74 -5.11
CA GLU A 77 16.38 3.41 -5.05
C GLU A 77 16.36 2.67 -6.39
#